data_AF-A0A7X8V5G8-F1
#
_entry.id   AF-A0A7X8V5G8-F1
#
_cell.length_a   1.000
_cell.length_b   1.000
_cell.length_c   1.000
_cell.angle_alpha   90.00
_cell.angle_beta   90.00
_cell.angle_gamma   90.00
#
_symmetry.space_group_name_H-M   'P 1'
#
loop_
_entity.id
_entity.type
_entity.pdbx_description
1 polymer ?
#
loop_
_entity_poly.entity_id
_entity_poly.type
_entity_poly.pdbx_seq_one_letter_code
_entity_poly.pdbx_strand_id
1 'polypeptide(L)'
;HRGRLLEKAILPFCRESGLPLALMIGVKKLVNPALRLAGDSVGRSRIETVEKLCAAYPENRFLVTFLSRENQHELCVAARKFGNLMPFGCWWFLNTPGMIREITGMRLELLGLSFIPQHSDARVLDQLVYKWDHSRKEIARVLTEKYEDLAATGWQVTEDAIRQDVEGLFSRNFQEFLGVSI
;
A
#
# COMPACT_ATOMS: atom_id res chain seq x y z
N HIS A 1 7.79 -25.00 7.99
CA HIS A 1 9.13 -24.38 7.96
C HIS A 1 9.09 -22.86 7.83
N ARG A 2 8.37 -22.27 6.85
CA ARG A 2 8.34 -20.80 6.64
C ARG A 2 7.81 -19.98 7.83
N GLY A 3 6.74 -20.40 8.49
CA GLY A 3 6.20 -19.69 9.66
C GLY A 3 7.19 -19.61 10.84
N ARG A 4 7.95 -20.69 11.09
CA ARG A 4 8.98 -20.71 12.15
C ARG A 4 10.13 -19.74 11.88
N LEU A 5 10.52 -19.54 10.62
CA LEU A 5 11.55 -18.56 10.26
C LEU A 5 11.05 -17.13 10.49
N LEU A 6 9.81 -16.86 10.09
CA LEU A 6 9.17 -15.56 10.32
C LEU A 6 9.14 -15.23 11.81
N GLU A 7 8.59 -16.15 12.62
CA GLU A 7 8.40 -15.99 14.05
C GLU A 7 9.72 -15.94 14.84
N LYS A 8 10.68 -16.81 14.53
CA LYS A 8 11.88 -16.97 15.37
C LYS A 8 13.08 -16.13 14.94
N ALA A 9 13.08 -15.56 13.74
CA ALA A 9 14.22 -14.82 13.22
C ALA A 9 13.83 -13.46 12.64
N ILE A 10 12.88 -13.43 11.69
CA ILE A 10 12.57 -12.19 10.95
C ILE A 10 11.86 -11.18 11.85
N LEU A 11 10.80 -11.58 12.56
CA LEU A 11 10.05 -10.66 13.42
C LEU A 11 10.88 -10.12 14.59
N PRO A 12 11.65 -10.95 15.33
CA PRO A 12 12.56 -10.44 16.36
C PRO A 12 13.56 -9.43 15.81
N PHE A 13 14.21 -9.73 14.68
CA PHE A 13 15.16 -8.84 14.04
C PHE A 13 14.54 -7.52 13.59
N CYS A 14 13.37 -7.56 12.94
CA CYS A 14 12.62 -6.39 12.51
C CYS A 14 12.29 -5.48 13.70
N ARG A 15 11.83 -6.06 14.82
CA ARG A 15 11.55 -5.31 16.04
C ARG A 15 12.82 -4.68 16.63
N GLU A 16 13.87 -5.49 16.83
CA GLU A 16 15.12 -5.04 17.45
C GLU A 16 15.84 -3.96 16.62
N SER A 17 15.74 -4.05 15.30
CA SER A 17 16.35 -3.09 14.37
C SER A 17 15.42 -1.92 14.02
N GLY A 18 14.20 -1.89 14.56
CA GLY A 18 13.19 -0.89 14.21
C GLY A 18 12.72 -0.92 12.75
N LEU A 19 12.93 -2.01 12.01
CA LEU A 19 12.56 -2.11 10.60
C LEU A 19 11.15 -2.70 10.42
N PRO A 20 10.27 -2.10 9.60
CA PRO A 20 9.01 -2.73 9.24
C PRO A 20 9.24 -3.94 8.32
N LEU A 21 8.35 -4.92 8.40
CA LEU A 21 8.33 -6.05 7.50
C LEU A 21 7.35 -5.77 6.34
N ALA A 22 7.87 -5.75 5.11
CA ALA A 22 7.06 -5.63 3.91
C ALA A 22 6.55 -7.00 3.43
N LEU A 23 5.23 -7.12 3.23
CA LEU A 23 4.56 -8.32 2.75
C LEU A 23 3.78 -8.01 1.47
N MET A 24 4.20 -8.65 0.37
CA MET A 24 3.54 -8.57 -0.94
C MET A 24 2.84 -9.90 -1.20
N ILE A 25 1.52 -9.94 -1.02
CA ILE A 25 0.76 -11.19 -0.86
C ILE A 25 -0.16 -11.43 -2.06
N GLY A 26 -0.24 -12.68 -2.53
CA GLY A 26 -1.23 -13.11 -3.52
C GLY A 26 -0.67 -13.59 -4.86
N VAL A 27 0.64 -13.73 -5.01
CA VAL A 27 1.24 -14.32 -6.23
C VAL A 27 1.07 -15.84 -6.28
N LYS A 28 0.52 -16.36 -7.37
CA LYS A 28 0.57 -17.78 -7.73
C LYS A 28 1.74 -18.00 -8.69
N LYS A 29 2.84 -18.56 -8.18
CA LYS A 29 4.08 -18.70 -8.94
C LYS A 29 3.96 -19.70 -10.07
N LEU A 30 4.48 -19.33 -11.25
CA LEU A 30 4.73 -20.21 -12.39
C LEU A 30 3.55 -21.11 -12.76
N VAL A 31 2.34 -20.53 -12.87
CA VAL A 31 1.17 -21.25 -13.42
C VAL A 31 1.39 -21.65 -14.88
N ASN A 32 2.23 -20.89 -15.60
CA ASN A 32 2.80 -21.28 -16.89
C ASN A 32 4.32 -21.18 -16.82
N PRO A 33 5.04 -22.27 -16.45
CA PRO A 33 6.48 -22.25 -16.24
C PRO A 33 7.30 -21.85 -17.47
N ALA A 34 6.79 -22.12 -18.68
CA ALA A 34 7.49 -21.78 -19.93
C ALA A 34 7.71 -20.27 -20.09
N LEU A 35 6.85 -19.45 -19.49
CA LEU A 35 6.93 -17.98 -19.54
C LEU A 35 7.91 -17.37 -18.51
N ARG A 36 8.53 -18.18 -17.65
CA ARG A 36 9.52 -17.74 -16.63
C ARG A 36 8.95 -16.59 -15.79
N LEU A 37 9.56 -15.40 -15.85
CA LEU A 37 9.15 -14.21 -15.09
C LEU A 37 7.73 -13.72 -15.43
N ALA A 38 7.19 -14.07 -16.59
CA ALA A 38 5.83 -13.76 -17.02
C ALA A 38 4.83 -14.90 -16.74
N GLY A 39 5.27 -16.00 -16.11
CA GLY A 39 4.46 -17.18 -15.83
C GLY A 39 3.66 -17.12 -14.53
N ASP A 40 3.77 -16.04 -13.77
CA ASP A 40 3.09 -15.85 -12.50
C ASP A 40 1.64 -15.36 -12.71
N SER A 41 0.76 -15.72 -11.78
CA SER A 41 -0.64 -15.29 -11.76
C SER A 41 -1.04 -14.78 -10.37
N VAL A 42 -2.33 -14.54 -10.16
CA VAL A 42 -2.91 -13.96 -8.95
C VAL A 42 -3.81 -14.95 -8.21
N GLY A 43 -3.80 -14.86 -6.89
CA GLY A 43 -4.67 -15.59 -5.98
C GLY A 43 -5.13 -14.72 -4.82
N ARG A 44 -6.45 -14.76 -4.56
CA ARG A 44 -7.00 -14.20 -3.33
C ARG A 44 -6.40 -14.91 -2.12
N SER A 45 -6.04 -14.12 -1.11
CA SER A 45 -5.52 -14.61 0.17
C SER A 45 -6.49 -14.30 1.30
N ARG A 46 -6.28 -14.91 2.48
CA ARG A 46 -7.11 -14.70 3.67
C ARG A 46 -6.58 -13.51 4.48
N ILE A 47 -7.36 -12.44 4.61
CA ILE A 47 -6.98 -11.24 5.36
C ILE A 47 -6.65 -11.53 6.82
N GLU A 48 -7.28 -12.53 7.41
CA GLU A 48 -7.08 -12.95 8.80
C GLU A 48 -5.63 -13.34 9.08
N THR A 49 -4.86 -13.68 8.04
CA THR A 49 -3.42 -13.93 8.18
C THR A 49 -2.66 -12.67 8.58
N VAL A 50 -3.02 -11.53 7.98
CA VAL A 50 -2.41 -10.22 8.29
C VAL A 50 -2.92 -9.72 9.63
N GLU A 51 -4.22 -9.86 9.91
CA GLU A 51 -4.81 -9.44 11.19
C GLU A 51 -4.17 -10.18 12.38
N LYS A 52 -3.98 -11.51 12.25
CA LYS A 52 -3.31 -12.32 13.26
C LYS A 52 -1.85 -11.89 13.46
N LEU A 53 -1.14 -11.54 12.40
CA LEU A 53 0.23 -11.02 12.52
C LEU A 53 0.24 -9.68 13.26
N CYS A 54 -0.62 -8.74 12.89
CA CYS A 54 -0.69 -7.43 13.53
C CYS A 54 -1.05 -7.54 15.01
N ALA A 55 -2.01 -8.40 15.36
CA ALA A 55 -2.46 -8.62 16.72
C ALA A 55 -1.43 -9.37 17.59
N ALA A 56 -0.75 -10.38 17.04
CA ALA A 56 0.23 -11.18 17.79
C ALA A 56 1.57 -10.46 17.99
N TYR A 57 1.91 -9.50 17.12
CA TYR A 57 3.18 -8.79 17.14
C TYR A 57 2.96 -7.26 17.09
N PRO A 58 2.36 -6.66 18.14
CA PRO A 58 2.00 -5.24 18.14
C PRO A 58 3.23 -4.30 18.06
N GLU A 59 4.41 -4.77 18.48
CA GLU A 59 5.67 -4.02 18.39
C GLU A 59 6.33 -4.10 17.00
N ASN A 60 5.85 -5.00 16.13
CA ASN A 60 6.30 -5.07 14.75
C ASN A 60 5.41 -4.21 13.85
N ARG A 61 6.05 -3.50 12.91
CA ARG A 61 5.38 -2.71 11.88
C ARG A 61 5.29 -3.50 10.57
N PHE A 62 4.14 -3.45 9.90
CA PHE A 62 3.86 -4.22 8.69
C PHE A 62 3.48 -3.30 7.52
N LEU A 63 4.27 -3.34 6.45
CA LEU A 63 3.91 -2.75 5.16
C LEU A 63 3.23 -3.84 4.33
N VAL A 64 1.98 -3.65 3.91
CA VAL A 64 1.23 -4.70 3.19
C VAL A 64 0.67 -4.21 1.87
N THR A 65 0.85 -5.03 0.82
CA THR A 65 0.17 -4.89 -0.46
C THR A 65 -0.35 -6.25 -0.92
N PHE A 66 -1.59 -6.31 -1.39
CA PHE A 66 -2.18 -7.51 -1.97
C PHE A 66 -2.24 -7.41 -3.49
N LEU A 67 -2.09 -8.55 -4.18
CA LEU A 67 -2.16 -8.64 -5.64
C LEU A 67 -3.59 -8.79 -6.18
N SER A 68 -4.49 -9.40 -5.40
CA SER A 68 -5.90 -9.60 -5.79
C SER A 68 -6.70 -8.32 -5.52
N ARG A 69 -7.57 -7.96 -6.47
CA ARG A 69 -8.52 -6.84 -6.34
C ARG A 69 -9.48 -7.09 -5.17
N GLU A 70 -9.93 -8.33 -5.01
CA GLU A 70 -10.89 -8.76 -3.99
C GLU A 70 -10.34 -8.60 -2.55
N ASN A 71 -9.01 -8.54 -2.38
CA ASN A 71 -8.39 -8.32 -1.08
C ASN A 71 -8.29 -6.82 -0.69
N GLN A 72 -8.51 -5.87 -1.60
CA GLN A 72 -8.17 -4.47 -1.36
C GLN A 72 -9.08 -3.81 -0.30
N HIS A 73 -10.38 -4.09 -0.35
CA HIS A 73 -11.33 -3.56 0.62
C HIS A 73 -11.07 -4.08 2.03
N GLU A 74 -10.91 -5.40 2.19
CA GLU A 74 -10.62 -6.01 3.50
C GLU A 74 -9.26 -5.56 4.06
N LEU A 75 -8.25 -5.27 3.22
CA LEU A 75 -7.01 -4.65 3.67
C LEU A 75 -7.24 -3.25 4.27
N CYS A 76 -8.10 -2.43 3.66
CA CYS A 76 -8.44 -1.12 4.20
C CYS A 76 -9.15 -1.25 5.56
N VAL A 77 -10.11 -2.17 5.67
CA VAL A 77 -10.82 -2.42 6.93
C VAL A 77 -9.86 -2.89 8.02
N ALA A 78 -8.91 -3.80 7.70
CA ALA A 78 -7.89 -4.26 8.64
C ALA A 78 -6.96 -3.11 9.09
N ALA A 79 -6.53 -2.23 8.18
CA ALA A 79 -5.70 -1.08 8.53
C ALA A 79 -6.40 -0.10 9.49
N ARG A 80 -7.75 -0.01 9.44
CA ARG A 80 -8.52 0.74 10.44
C ARG A 80 -8.52 0.10 11.84
N LYS A 81 -8.05 -1.14 11.99
CA LYS A 81 -7.98 -1.85 13.28
C LYS A 81 -6.58 -1.86 13.87
N PHE A 82 -5.54 -1.73 13.04
CA PHE A 82 -4.16 -1.97 13.44
C PHE A 82 -3.27 -0.79 13.06
N GLY A 83 -2.85 0.01 14.04
CA GLY A 83 -1.93 1.14 13.82
C GLY A 83 -0.52 0.73 13.38
N ASN A 84 -0.17 -0.55 13.52
CA ASN A 84 1.07 -1.13 13.02
C ASN A 84 0.95 -1.71 11.60
N LEU A 85 -0.15 -1.46 10.88
CA LEU A 85 -0.39 -1.92 9.52
C LEU A 85 -0.51 -0.73 8.55
N MET A 86 0.41 -0.66 7.59
CA MET A 86 0.43 0.36 6.54
C MET A 86 0.16 -0.27 5.16
N PRO A 87 -1.04 -0.08 4.58
CA PRO A 87 -1.30 -0.40 3.19
C PRO A 87 -0.41 0.44 2.27
N PHE A 88 0.23 -0.20 1.30
CA PHE A 88 1.02 0.53 0.30
C PHE A 88 0.76 0.04 -1.12
N GLY A 89 0.73 0.98 -2.06
CA GLY A 89 0.87 0.67 -3.48
C GLY A 89 -0.36 0.08 -4.18
N CYS A 90 -0.28 0.06 -5.52
CA CYS A 90 -1.12 -0.74 -6.40
C CYS A 90 -0.21 -1.73 -7.16
N TRP A 91 -0.02 -2.92 -6.59
CA TRP A 91 1.04 -3.84 -7.03
C TRP A 91 0.71 -4.58 -8.33
N TRP A 92 1.67 -4.59 -9.26
CA TRP A 92 1.71 -5.46 -10.45
C TRP A 92 0.42 -5.45 -11.28
N PHE A 93 -0.44 -6.47 -11.19
CA PHE A 93 -1.68 -6.55 -11.97
C PHE A 93 -2.70 -5.47 -11.57
N LEU A 94 -2.53 -4.86 -10.39
CA LEU A 94 -3.31 -3.71 -9.93
C LEU A 94 -2.71 -2.37 -10.40
N ASN A 95 -1.54 -2.37 -11.02
CA ASN A 95 -0.90 -1.17 -11.53
C ASN A 95 -1.46 -0.78 -12.91
N THR A 96 -2.78 -0.58 -12.96
CA THR A 96 -3.52 -0.13 -14.15
C THR A 96 -4.38 1.07 -13.76
N PRO A 97 -4.67 2.02 -14.68
CA PRO A 97 -5.34 3.27 -14.31
C PRO A 97 -6.68 3.09 -13.58
N GLY A 98 -7.52 2.16 -14.03
CA GLY A 98 -8.81 1.88 -13.39
C GLY A 98 -8.66 1.33 -11.97
N MET A 99 -7.72 0.41 -11.76
CA MET A 99 -7.45 -0.16 -10.43
C MET A 99 -6.81 0.85 -9.48
N ILE A 100 -5.88 1.68 -9.97
CA ILE A 100 -5.28 2.76 -9.17
C ILE A 100 -6.38 3.71 -8.68
N ARG A 101 -7.30 4.11 -9.56
CA ARG A 101 -8.40 5.00 -9.21
C ARG A 101 -9.32 4.37 -8.15
N GLU A 102 -9.79 3.15 -8.40
CA GLU A 102 -10.68 2.41 -7.48
C GLU A 102 -10.05 2.23 -6.09
N ILE A 103 -8.80 1.76 -6.05
CA ILE A 103 -8.10 1.47 -4.79
C ILE A 103 -7.77 2.77 -4.03
N THR A 104 -7.34 3.82 -4.75
CA THR A 104 -7.03 5.11 -4.12
C THR A 104 -8.29 5.76 -3.53
N GLY A 105 -9.41 5.75 -4.27
CA GLY A 105 -10.69 6.28 -3.78
C GLY A 105 -11.16 5.56 -2.53
N MET A 106 -11.17 4.22 -2.58
CA MET A 106 -11.54 3.38 -1.45
C MET A 106 -10.64 3.61 -0.22
N ARG A 107 -9.32 3.76 -0.42
CA ARG A 107 -8.39 4.04 0.67
C ARG A 107 -8.61 5.42 1.26
N LEU A 108 -8.81 6.46 0.45
CA LEU A 108 -9.12 7.80 0.95
C LEU A 108 -10.42 7.82 1.77
N GLU A 109 -11.47 7.14 1.30
CA GLU A 109 -12.76 7.05 1.99
C GLU A 109 -12.66 6.32 3.34
N LEU A 110 -11.88 5.25 3.41
CA LEU A 110 -11.79 4.41 4.61
C LEU A 110 -10.64 4.79 5.55
N LEU A 111 -9.57 5.41 5.06
CA LEU A 111 -8.34 5.66 5.81
C LEU A 111 -8.00 7.15 5.90
N GLY A 112 -8.71 8.03 5.19
CA GLY A 112 -8.22 9.38 4.98
C GLY A 112 -6.84 9.32 4.32
N LEU A 113 -5.86 10.02 4.90
CA LEU A 113 -4.52 10.13 4.34
C LEU A 113 -3.52 9.11 4.91
N SER A 114 -3.94 8.17 5.77
CA SER A 114 -3.04 7.26 6.48
C SER A 114 -2.67 5.99 5.68
N PHE A 115 -2.17 6.17 4.46
CA PHE A 115 -1.71 5.08 3.59
C PHE A 115 -0.66 5.59 2.57
N ILE A 116 -0.02 4.67 1.84
CA ILE A 116 0.88 5.01 0.74
C ILE A 116 0.20 4.61 -0.58
N PRO A 117 -0.14 5.55 -1.48
CA PRO A 117 -1.00 5.26 -2.62
C PRO A 117 -0.31 4.41 -3.69
N GLN A 118 0.99 4.62 -3.91
CA GLN A 118 1.69 3.99 -5.03
C GLN A 118 3.15 3.62 -4.74
N HIS A 119 3.65 2.61 -5.47
CA HIS A 119 5.06 2.35 -5.72
C HIS A 119 5.25 1.96 -7.20
N SER A 120 6.46 2.12 -7.75
CA SER A 120 6.69 1.83 -9.16
C SER A 120 6.91 0.35 -9.46
N ASP A 121 7.57 -0.40 -8.57
CA ASP A 121 8.08 -1.76 -8.89
C ASP A 121 8.86 -1.76 -10.23
N ALA A 122 9.62 -0.68 -10.49
CA ALA A 122 10.36 -0.49 -11.72
C ALA A 122 11.53 -1.47 -11.79
N ARG A 123 11.61 -2.21 -12.92
CA ARG A 123 12.73 -3.12 -13.22
C ARG A 123 13.70 -2.52 -14.24
N VAL A 124 13.27 -1.47 -14.94
CA VAL A 124 14.05 -0.68 -15.89
C VAL A 124 13.86 0.79 -15.50
N LEU A 125 14.95 1.56 -15.51
CA LEU A 125 14.98 2.93 -14.98
C LEU A 125 13.91 3.84 -15.62
N ASP A 126 13.77 3.78 -16.95
CA ASP A 126 12.81 4.58 -17.71
C ASP A 126 11.35 4.32 -17.30
N GLN A 127 11.08 3.18 -16.67
CA GLN A 127 9.74 2.89 -16.16
C GLN A 127 9.31 3.85 -15.06
N LEU A 128 10.25 4.49 -14.35
CA LEU A 128 9.92 5.49 -13.36
C LEU A 128 9.12 6.65 -13.98
N VAL A 129 9.48 7.09 -15.19
CA VAL A 129 8.84 8.23 -15.85
C VAL A 129 7.35 7.93 -16.06
N TYR A 130 7.02 6.88 -16.83
CA TYR A 130 5.63 6.62 -17.18
C TYR A 130 4.82 6.08 -16.00
N LYS A 131 5.41 5.30 -15.08
CA LYS A 131 4.66 4.77 -13.93
C LYS A 131 4.25 5.88 -12.96
N TRP A 132 5.14 6.84 -12.70
CA TRP A 132 4.81 7.98 -11.84
C TRP A 132 3.91 8.99 -12.54
N ASP A 133 4.09 9.23 -13.83
CA ASP A 133 3.18 10.10 -14.58
C ASP A 133 1.73 9.58 -14.56
N HIS A 134 1.53 8.32 -14.96
CA HIS A 134 0.21 7.70 -14.97
C HIS A 134 -0.42 7.64 -13.57
N SER A 135 0.35 7.22 -12.56
CA SER A 135 -0.20 7.07 -11.21
C SER A 135 -0.57 8.41 -10.59
N ARG A 136 0.30 9.44 -10.73
CA ARG A 136 0.00 10.79 -10.21
C ARG A 136 -1.25 11.37 -10.85
N LYS A 137 -1.45 11.16 -12.14
CA LYS A 137 -2.67 11.61 -12.84
C LYS A 137 -3.94 11.00 -12.25
N GLU A 138 -3.96 9.70 -12.00
CA GLU A 138 -5.13 9.03 -11.41
C GLU A 138 -5.33 9.40 -9.94
N ILE A 139 -4.25 9.47 -9.14
CA ILE A 139 -4.32 9.88 -7.73
C ILE A 139 -4.80 11.33 -7.60
N ALA A 140 -4.29 12.24 -8.43
CA ALA A 140 -4.69 13.64 -8.44
C ALA A 140 -6.18 13.80 -8.74
N ARG A 141 -6.73 13.04 -9.71
CA ARG A 141 -8.16 13.05 -10.00
C ARG A 141 -9.00 12.70 -8.78
N VAL A 142 -8.65 11.60 -8.10
CA VAL A 142 -9.38 11.18 -6.89
C VAL A 142 -9.25 12.21 -5.77
N LEU A 143 -8.06 12.78 -5.55
CA LEU A 143 -7.86 13.82 -4.56
C LEU A 143 -8.69 15.07 -4.87
N THR A 144 -8.71 15.52 -6.13
CA THR A 144 -9.55 16.65 -6.56
C THR A 144 -11.01 16.40 -6.23
N GLU A 145 -11.56 15.23 -6.60
CA GLU A 145 -12.94 14.86 -6.28
C GLU A 145 -13.21 14.95 -4.75
N LYS A 146 -12.28 14.44 -3.92
CA LYS A 146 -12.45 14.48 -2.44
C LYS A 146 -12.33 15.87 -1.84
N TYR A 147 -11.47 16.73 -2.39
CA TYR A 147 -11.38 18.12 -1.94
C TYR A 147 -12.57 18.95 -2.41
N GLU A 148 -13.12 18.68 -3.60
CA GLU A 148 -14.36 19.30 -4.09
C GLU A 148 -15.55 18.91 -3.20
N ASP A 149 -15.67 17.63 -2.84
CA ASP A 149 -16.67 17.15 -1.88
C ASP A 149 -16.54 17.89 -0.54
N LEU A 150 -15.31 18.02 -0.03
CA LEU A 150 -15.03 18.72 1.23
C LEU A 150 -15.40 20.21 1.13
N ALA A 151 -15.01 20.88 0.05
CA ALA A 151 -15.33 22.29 -0.19
C ALA A 151 -16.85 22.53 -0.30
N ALA A 152 -17.59 21.59 -0.90
CA ALA A 152 -19.05 21.67 -0.99
C ALA A 152 -19.75 21.65 0.38
N THR A 153 -19.09 21.15 1.44
CA THR A 153 -19.60 21.24 2.82
C THR A 153 -19.41 22.60 3.48
N GLY A 154 -18.74 23.55 2.81
CA GLY A 154 -18.34 24.85 3.35
C GLY A 154 -16.94 24.85 3.99
N TRP A 155 -16.26 23.71 4.03
CA TRP A 155 -14.87 23.61 4.48
C TRP A 155 -13.93 24.40 3.57
N GLN A 156 -12.99 25.14 4.17
CA GLN A 156 -12.01 25.93 3.43
C GLN A 156 -10.79 25.07 3.11
N VAL A 157 -10.70 24.59 1.88
CA VAL A 157 -9.52 23.87 1.38
C VAL A 157 -8.47 24.89 0.94
N THR A 158 -7.28 24.85 1.57
CA THR A 158 -6.16 25.74 1.23
C THR A 158 -5.08 25.01 0.44
N GLU A 159 -4.30 25.76 -0.35
CA GLU A 159 -3.15 25.19 -1.08
C GLU A 159 -2.14 24.53 -0.12
N ASP A 160 -1.86 25.16 1.02
CA ASP A 160 -0.93 24.64 2.02
C ASP A 160 -1.40 23.29 2.59
N ALA A 161 -2.70 23.14 2.86
CA ALA A 161 -3.27 21.87 3.32
C ALA A 161 -3.12 20.79 2.23
N ILE A 162 -3.47 21.10 0.98
CA ILE A 162 -3.30 20.17 -0.14
C ILE A 162 -1.83 19.75 -0.30
N ARG A 163 -0.89 20.70 -0.19
CA ARG A 163 0.55 20.43 -0.30
C ARG A 163 1.03 19.50 0.80
N GLN A 164 0.61 19.74 2.04
CA GLN A 164 0.94 18.88 3.18
C GLN A 164 0.36 17.47 3.01
N ASP A 165 -0.87 17.35 2.54
CA ASP A 165 -1.54 16.07 2.35
C ASP A 165 -0.89 15.24 1.22
N VAL A 166 -0.56 15.89 0.10
CA VAL A 166 0.17 15.27 -1.02
C VAL A 166 1.57 14.84 -0.58
N GLU A 167 2.30 15.67 0.17
CA GLU A 167 3.60 15.29 0.74
C GLU A 167 3.48 14.10 1.68
N GLY A 168 2.42 14.06 2.49
CA GLY A 168 2.01 12.91 3.32
C GLY A 168 1.97 11.63 2.49
N LEU A 169 1.10 11.61 1.48
CA LEU A 169 0.85 10.45 0.64
C LEU A 169 2.08 10.00 -0.16
N PHE A 170 2.88 10.92 -0.71
CA PHE A 170 3.97 10.57 -1.63
C PHE A 170 5.34 10.43 -0.98
N SER A 171 5.52 10.84 0.28
CA SER A 171 6.82 10.78 0.95
C SER A 171 6.71 10.55 2.46
N ARG A 172 6.10 11.49 3.17
CA ARG A 172 6.21 11.59 4.64
C ARG A 172 5.61 10.37 5.35
N ASN A 173 4.47 9.82 4.89
CA ASN A 173 3.87 8.62 5.48
C ASN A 173 4.85 7.42 5.48
N PHE A 174 5.64 7.26 4.42
CA PHE A 174 6.62 6.18 4.33
C PHE A 174 7.81 6.42 5.27
N GLN A 175 8.32 7.65 5.29
CA GLN A 175 9.44 8.07 6.13
C GLN A 175 9.10 7.89 7.62
N GLU A 176 7.94 8.41 8.05
CA GLU A 176 7.44 8.26 9.42
C GLU A 176 7.21 6.78 9.79
N PHE A 177 6.62 6.00 8.89
CA PHE A 177 6.39 4.57 9.14
C PHE A 177 7.69 3.75 9.18
N LEU A 178 8.77 4.21 8.56
CA LEU A 178 10.10 3.62 8.70
C LEU A 178 10.86 4.16 9.92
N GLY A 179 10.52 5.34 10.42
CA GLY A 179 11.31 6.04 11.43
C GLY A 179 12.63 6.60 10.86
N VAL A 180 12.63 7.01 9.60
CA VAL A 180 13.80 7.61 8.93
C VAL A 180 13.46 9.02 8.44
N SER A 181 14.45 9.92 8.46
CA SER A 181 14.39 11.19 7.74
C SER A 181 15.33 11.08 6.55
N ILE A 182 14.83 11.34 5.33
CA ILE A 182 15.61 11.33 4.08
C ILE A 182 15.82 12.77 3.63
#